data_AF-A0A5F2AZC1-F1
#
_entry.id   AF-A0A5F2AZC1-F1
#
_cell.length_a   1.000
_cell.length_b   1.000
_cell.length_c   1.000
_cell.angle_alpha   90.00
_cell.angle_beta   90.00
_cell.angle_gamma   90.00
#
_symmetry.space_group_name_H-M   'P 1'
#
loop_
_entity.id
_entity.type
_entity.pdbx_description
1 polymer ?
#
loop_
_entity_poly.entity_id
_entity_poly.type
_entity_poly.pdbx_seq_one_letter_code
_entity_poly.pdbx_strand_id
1 'polypeptide(L)'
;LPIQTKTNVARVQKENFGFTIFTENGGTFRTKELILAIGKSGDARNLQVPGEELPKVFHRLIDPKDFQNEKVLVVGGGDSAVEAAIAISGYANSVQLSYRGKELVRPKSDNKQKFETLVESGKIEFLNETVLEEISTEEVRLKKTDSTNQNKGSHDSRNIPNTSVLVQIGSSAPIEFLKKIGLRIQNQKRIWDWIGFTAMILFANVIYFGKASFYGNSAYAWIASISLIGFAILGTGILFHLFQNRKEIFSNSWNLFKNSYILFASIYFCSVYVGSKYLDFHVFGKQPGFHYTFLYSLTILTFGLRRMKVRPTRYIRKQTWTLILIQIFPLFLLPEIILPFLGQNGLLGNPNGFLLTQVFPYGAYWNAYGFILAWPLNMGIFYNTGITSFWLIYGILQTFVVIPYLVYRFGKGAYCGWICSCGGLAETLGDETRTKMPHGKFANQLENSGQWILLFATIITLLKLSEIFLSSSFPFTHVLGSIGDGGKKIYDVVVDLLLAGVVGVGAYFFLSGRVWCRFFCPLSALMHIYARFSKFRIFSEKKRCISCNICTKVCHQGIDVMSYANKGLPMDNVQCVRCSACVVNCPTNVLSFGETK
;
A
#
# COMPACT_ATOMS: atom_id res chain seq x y z
N LEU A 1 -7.17 11.57 -42.03
CA LEU A 1 -5.97 12.32 -41.61
C LEU A 1 -4.74 11.62 -42.18
N PRO A 2 -3.79 12.33 -42.81
CA PRO A 2 -2.56 11.72 -43.31
C PRO A 2 -1.74 11.17 -42.12
N ILE A 3 -1.31 9.92 -42.22
CA ILE A 3 -0.47 9.27 -41.21
C ILE A 3 0.99 9.46 -41.63
N GLN A 4 1.80 10.09 -40.77
CA GLN A 4 3.24 10.18 -40.98
C GLN A 4 3.95 9.04 -40.25
N THR A 5 4.52 8.11 -41.03
CA THR A 5 5.32 6.98 -40.53
C THR A 5 6.80 7.34 -40.50
N LYS A 6 7.62 6.61 -39.71
CA LYS A 6 9.07 6.86 -39.55
C LYS A 6 9.38 8.27 -39.01
N THR A 7 8.49 8.81 -38.20
CA THR A 7 8.58 10.15 -37.63
C THR A 7 8.45 10.05 -36.11
N ASN A 8 9.59 9.93 -35.43
CA ASN A 8 9.63 9.89 -33.97
C ASN A 8 9.48 11.29 -33.40
N VAL A 9 8.62 11.44 -32.39
CA VAL A 9 8.49 12.69 -31.63
C VAL A 9 9.62 12.77 -30.62
N ALA A 10 10.47 13.78 -30.73
CA ALA A 10 11.60 14.00 -29.83
C ALA A 10 11.22 14.88 -28.63
N ARG A 11 10.43 15.94 -28.88
CA ARG A 11 10.07 16.94 -27.88
C ARG A 11 8.70 17.51 -28.15
N VAL A 12 7.97 17.82 -27.08
CA VAL A 12 6.71 18.57 -27.14
C VAL A 12 6.84 19.79 -26.25
N GLN A 13 6.49 20.96 -26.78
CA GLN A 13 6.46 22.21 -26.05
C GLN A 13 5.03 22.74 -25.99
N LYS A 14 4.57 23.08 -24.79
CA LYS A 14 3.27 23.73 -24.61
C LYS A 14 3.41 25.23 -24.90
N GLU A 15 2.53 25.75 -25.73
CA GLU A 15 2.48 27.16 -26.14
C GLU A 15 1.06 27.73 -25.95
N ASN A 16 0.90 29.05 -26.10
CA ASN A 16 -0.39 29.73 -25.87
C ASN A 16 -1.53 29.21 -26.77
N PHE A 17 -1.21 28.78 -28.00
CA PHE A 17 -2.21 28.25 -28.94
C PHE A 17 -2.46 26.73 -28.80
N GLY A 18 -1.67 26.02 -27.98
CA GLY A 18 -1.71 24.57 -27.87
C GLY A 18 -0.32 23.96 -27.68
N PHE A 19 0.15 23.20 -28.67
CA PHE A 19 1.39 22.44 -28.61
C PHE A 19 2.19 22.56 -29.92
N THR A 20 3.50 22.68 -29.76
CA THR A 20 4.49 22.51 -30.84
C THR A 20 5.23 21.18 -30.62
N ILE A 21 5.27 20.35 -31.64
CA ILE A 21 5.86 19.01 -31.64
C ILE A 21 7.10 19.05 -32.52
N PHE A 22 8.24 18.64 -31.97
CA PHE A 22 9.50 18.50 -32.67
C PHE A 22 9.81 17.03 -32.87
N THR A 23 10.24 16.68 -34.08
CA THR A 23 10.56 15.29 -34.46
C THR A 23 12.06 15.11 -34.59
N GLU A 24 12.54 13.87 -34.47
CA GLU A 24 13.97 13.55 -34.59
C GLU A 24 14.55 13.93 -35.96
N ASN A 25 13.72 13.86 -37.01
CA ASN A 25 14.11 14.20 -38.38
C ASN A 25 14.03 15.71 -38.68
N GLY A 26 13.92 16.56 -37.65
CA GLY A 26 13.86 18.03 -37.78
C GLY A 26 12.49 18.61 -38.14
N GLY A 27 11.48 17.76 -38.41
CA GLY A 27 10.11 18.21 -38.69
C GLY A 27 9.44 18.86 -37.47
N THR A 28 8.61 19.87 -37.71
CA THR A 28 7.87 20.62 -36.68
C THR A 28 6.37 20.64 -37.00
N PHE A 29 5.53 20.33 -36.01
CA PHE A 29 4.08 20.32 -36.14
C PHE A 29 3.42 21.18 -35.06
N ARG A 30 2.29 21.81 -35.39
CA ARG A 30 1.49 22.61 -34.47
C ARG A 30 0.09 22.03 -34.33
N THR A 31 -0.39 21.90 -33.10
CA THR A 31 -1.74 21.37 -32.81
C THR A 31 -2.35 22.05 -31.58
N LYS A 32 -3.67 22.12 -31.52
CA LYS A 32 -4.39 22.58 -30.31
C LYS A 32 -4.43 21.48 -29.23
N GLU A 33 -4.56 20.23 -29.66
CA GLU A 33 -4.71 19.08 -28.78
C GLU A 33 -3.69 18.00 -29.10
N LEU A 34 -3.21 17.31 -28.06
CA LEU A 34 -2.22 16.24 -28.17
C LEU A 34 -2.76 14.98 -27.48
N ILE A 35 -2.86 13.90 -28.25
CA ILE A 35 -3.19 12.57 -27.73
C ILE A 35 -1.93 11.72 -27.75
N LEU A 36 -1.48 11.27 -26.58
CA LEU A 36 -0.34 10.36 -26.46
C LEU A 36 -0.84 8.92 -26.40
N ALA A 37 -0.65 8.18 -27.50
CA ALA A 37 -1.03 6.77 -27.64
C ALA A 37 0.20 5.84 -27.82
N ILE A 38 1.33 6.18 -27.21
CA ILE A 38 2.63 5.50 -27.39
C ILE A 38 2.73 4.13 -26.71
N GLY A 39 1.67 3.66 -26.05
CA GLY A 39 1.66 2.38 -25.32
C GLY A 39 2.50 2.37 -24.03
N LYS A 40 2.76 1.17 -23.51
CA LYS A 40 3.60 0.93 -22.30
C LYS A 40 5.04 0.55 -22.62
N SER A 41 5.26 0.13 -23.87
CA SER A 41 6.55 -0.33 -24.35
C SER A 41 7.27 0.86 -24.95
N GLY A 42 8.23 1.40 -24.21
CA GLY A 42 9.22 2.31 -24.75
C GLY A 42 10.27 1.51 -25.50
N ASP A 43 11.52 1.85 -25.25
CA ASP A 43 12.65 1.20 -25.90
C ASP A 43 12.75 -0.27 -25.47
N ALA A 44 13.15 -1.12 -26.41
CA ALA A 44 13.49 -2.48 -26.06
C ALA A 44 14.66 -2.47 -25.07
N ARG A 45 14.71 -3.47 -24.19
CA ARG A 45 15.90 -3.68 -23.36
C ARG A 45 16.99 -4.25 -24.25
N ASN A 46 18.20 -3.75 -24.04
CA ASN A 46 19.41 -4.24 -24.67
C ASN A 46 20.05 -5.30 -23.76
N LEU A 47 20.64 -6.31 -24.37
CA LEU A 47 21.45 -7.35 -23.75
C LEU A 47 22.80 -6.81 -23.26
N GLN A 48 23.26 -5.69 -23.83
CA GLN A 48 24.55 -5.06 -23.52
C GLN A 48 25.72 -6.01 -23.81
N VAL A 49 25.63 -6.75 -24.91
CA VAL A 49 26.64 -7.69 -25.37
C VAL A 49 27.32 -7.16 -26.64
N PRO A 50 28.60 -7.49 -26.89
CA PRO A 50 29.24 -7.14 -28.15
C PRO A 50 28.45 -7.68 -29.35
N GLY A 51 28.28 -6.83 -30.37
CA GLY A 51 27.59 -7.16 -31.62
C GLY A 51 26.06 -7.07 -31.60
N GLU A 52 25.46 -6.60 -30.49
CA GLU A 52 24.00 -6.36 -30.44
C GLU A 52 23.51 -5.30 -31.45
N GLU A 53 24.38 -4.39 -31.87
CA GLU A 53 24.07 -3.34 -32.85
C GLU A 53 24.06 -3.83 -34.31
N LEU A 54 24.32 -5.12 -34.56
CA LEU A 54 24.37 -5.67 -35.91
C LEU A 54 22.97 -5.66 -36.57
N PRO A 55 22.87 -5.44 -37.90
CA PRO A 55 21.58 -5.39 -38.61
C PRO A 55 20.72 -6.66 -38.51
N LYS A 56 21.34 -7.81 -38.18
CA LYS A 56 20.67 -9.10 -37.96
C LYS A 56 19.94 -9.21 -36.62
N VAL A 57 20.07 -8.20 -35.75
CA VAL A 57 19.50 -8.18 -34.40
C VAL A 57 18.21 -7.37 -34.40
N PHE A 58 17.12 -8.04 -34.03
CA PHE A 58 15.78 -7.46 -33.99
C PHE A 58 15.25 -7.49 -32.56
N HIS A 59 14.60 -6.41 -32.13
CA HIS A 59 13.99 -6.35 -30.79
C HIS A 59 12.47 -6.51 -30.78
N ARG A 60 11.85 -6.57 -31.96
CA ARG A 60 10.40 -6.72 -32.13
C ARG A 60 10.15 -7.63 -33.32
N LEU A 61 9.21 -8.55 -33.15
CA LEU A 61 8.65 -9.31 -34.26
C LEU A 61 7.52 -8.49 -34.88
N ILE A 62 7.66 -8.13 -36.16
CA ILE A 62 6.64 -7.42 -36.94
C ILE A 62 5.85 -8.41 -37.76
N ASP A 63 6.51 -9.07 -38.73
CA ASP A 63 5.94 -10.17 -39.51
C ASP A 63 6.83 -11.42 -39.37
N PRO A 64 6.30 -12.58 -38.93
CA PRO A 64 7.03 -13.84 -38.92
C PRO A 64 7.60 -14.26 -40.28
N LYS A 65 6.99 -13.82 -41.38
CA LYS A 65 7.44 -14.15 -42.74
C LYS A 65 8.75 -13.47 -43.12
N ASP A 66 9.13 -12.38 -42.45
CA ASP A 66 10.41 -11.71 -42.69
C ASP A 66 11.61 -12.64 -42.40
N PHE A 67 11.40 -13.69 -41.60
CA PHE A 67 12.39 -14.69 -41.21
C PHE A 67 12.31 -15.98 -42.04
N GLN A 68 11.69 -15.93 -43.23
CA GLN A 68 11.52 -17.12 -44.06
C GLN A 68 12.88 -17.73 -44.46
N ASN A 69 13.02 -19.04 -44.29
CA ASN A 69 14.26 -19.79 -44.56
C ASN A 69 15.50 -19.36 -43.73
N GLU A 70 15.32 -18.53 -42.70
CA GLU A 70 16.42 -18.09 -41.82
C GLU A 70 16.70 -19.06 -40.68
N LYS A 71 17.90 -18.98 -40.10
CA LYS A 71 18.26 -19.62 -38.82
C LYS A 71 18.12 -18.57 -37.72
N VAL A 72 17.05 -18.66 -36.93
CA VAL A 72 16.68 -17.61 -35.99
C VAL A 72 16.94 -18.02 -34.55
N LEU A 73 17.69 -17.20 -33.83
CA LEU A 73 17.82 -17.31 -32.38
C LEU A 73 16.89 -16.32 -31.68
N VAL A 74 15.92 -16.82 -30.93
CA VAL A 74 15.07 -16.01 -30.04
C VAL A 74 15.69 -15.96 -28.65
N VAL A 75 15.89 -14.77 -28.10
CA VAL A 75 16.48 -14.58 -26.76
C VAL A 75 15.43 -14.06 -25.79
N GLY A 76 15.08 -14.86 -24.77
CA GLY A 76 14.13 -14.48 -23.73
C GLY A 76 13.21 -15.61 -23.29
N GLY A 77 12.54 -15.44 -22.14
CA GLY A 77 11.60 -16.44 -21.59
C GLY A 77 10.29 -15.84 -21.11
N GLY A 78 9.91 -14.69 -21.67
CA GLY A 78 8.59 -14.09 -21.48
C GLY A 78 7.56 -14.63 -22.47
N ASP A 79 6.30 -14.24 -22.30
CA ASP A 79 5.20 -14.61 -23.22
C ASP A 79 5.52 -14.15 -24.65
N SER A 80 6.04 -12.93 -24.84
CA SER A 80 6.44 -12.40 -26.15
C SER A 80 7.55 -13.19 -26.84
N ALA A 81 8.52 -13.73 -26.09
CA ALA A 81 9.58 -14.56 -26.65
C ALA A 81 9.03 -15.89 -27.16
N VAL A 82 8.13 -16.50 -26.38
CA VAL A 82 7.48 -17.77 -26.75
C VAL A 82 6.52 -17.57 -27.92
N GLU A 83 5.69 -16.53 -27.91
CA GLU A 83 4.80 -16.20 -29.04
C GLU A 83 5.60 -15.97 -30.32
N ALA A 84 6.74 -15.26 -30.22
CA ALA A 84 7.60 -15.04 -31.37
C ALA A 84 8.21 -16.34 -31.92
N ALA A 85 8.76 -17.19 -31.05
CA ALA A 85 9.33 -18.48 -31.46
C ALA A 85 8.28 -19.39 -32.11
N ILE A 86 7.07 -19.47 -31.54
CA ILE A 86 5.95 -20.22 -32.12
C ILE A 86 5.61 -19.66 -33.52
N ALA A 87 5.45 -18.35 -33.64
CA ALA A 87 5.06 -17.73 -34.90
C ALA A 87 6.11 -17.91 -36.01
N ILE A 88 7.40 -17.76 -35.67
CA ILE A 88 8.51 -17.91 -36.61
C ILE A 88 8.74 -19.38 -37.01
N SER A 89 8.43 -20.34 -36.12
CA SER A 89 8.59 -21.78 -36.41
C SER A 89 7.76 -22.28 -37.60
N GLY A 90 6.78 -21.52 -38.07
CA GLY A 90 6.03 -21.81 -39.29
C GLY A 90 6.70 -21.38 -40.59
N TYR A 91 7.77 -20.58 -40.54
CA TYR A 91 8.37 -19.92 -41.71
C TYR A 91 9.90 -20.06 -41.78
N ALA A 92 10.59 -20.02 -40.63
CA ALA A 92 12.04 -20.11 -40.58
C ALA A 92 12.56 -21.53 -40.85
N ASN A 93 13.82 -21.63 -41.30
CA ASN A 93 14.49 -22.91 -41.51
C ASN A 93 14.81 -23.61 -40.17
N SER A 94 15.27 -22.84 -39.18
CA SER A 94 15.42 -23.32 -37.81
C SER A 94 15.14 -22.21 -36.80
N VAL A 95 14.54 -22.58 -35.66
CA VAL A 95 14.29 -21.68 -34.55
C VAL A 95 14.90 -22.26 -33.29
N GLN A 96 15.71 -21.45 -32.62
CA GLN A 96 16.26 -21.80 -31.32
C GLN A 96 15.83 -20.74 -30.32
N LEU A 97 15.45 -21.13 -29.10
CA LEU A 97 15.09 -20.20 -28.04
C LEU A 97 16.07 -20.33 -26.88
N SER A 98 16.84 -19.27 -26.63
CA SER A 98 17.79 -19.17 -25.52
C SER A 98 17.16 -18.46 -24.32
N TYR A 99 17.21 -19.12 -23.17
CA TYR A 99 16.70 -18.57 -21.92
C TYR A 99 17.58 -18.92 -20.72
N ARG A 100 17.95 -17.89 -19.95
CA ARG A 100 18.81 -18.00 -18.75
C ARG A 100 18.27 -18.87 -17.61
N GLY A 101 16.98 -19.20 -17.62
CA GLY A 101 16.37 -19.99 -16.55
C GLY A 101 16.17 -21.43 -16.98
N LYS A 102 16.06 -22.33 -16.01
CA LYS A 102 15.79 -23.75 -16.25
C LYS A 102 14.47 -24.02 -16.98
N GLU A 103 13.42 -23.29 -16.64
CA GLU A 103 12.06 -23.48 -17.17
C GLU A 103 11.32 -22.18 -17.45
N LEU A 104 10.41 -22.23 -18.42
CA LEU A 104 9.53 -21.12 -18.81
C LEU A 104 8.33 -21.00 -17.85
N VAL A 105 8.41 -20.07 -16.88
CA VAL A 105 7.34 -19.82 -15.88
C VAL A 105 6.38 -18.70 -16.32
N ARG A 106 6.90 -17.70 -17.06
CA ARG A 106 6.18 -16.47 -17.41
C ARG A 106 5.13 -16.64 -18.53
N PRO A 107 5.35 -17.41 -19.60
CA PRO A 107 4.40 -17.51 -20.71
C PRO A 107 3.04 -18.04 -20.29
N LYS A 108 1.97 -17.66 -21.00
CA LYS A 108 0.63 -18.20 -20.78
C LYS A 108 0.60 -19.70 -20.98
N SER A 109 -0.31 -20.40 -20.29
CA SER A 109 -0.42 -21.87 -20.35
C SER A 109 -0.53 -22.39 -21.78
N ASP A 110 -1.32 -21.72 -22.61
CA ASP A 110 -1.64 -22.21 -23.96
C ASP A 110 -0.45 -22.01 -24.91
N ASN A 111 0.28 -20.89 -24.75
CA ASN A 111 1.53 -20.65 -25.45
C ASN A 111 2.62 -21.62 -24.98
N LYS A 112 2.70 -21.89 -23.68
CA LYS A 112 3.65 -22.85 -23.12
C LYS A 112 3.42 -24.25 -23.68
N GLN A 113 2.17 -24.74 -23.68
CA GLN A 113 1.83 -26.06 -24.22
C GLN A 113 2.15 -26.15 -25.72
N LYS A 114 1.77 -25.12 -26.52
CA LYS A 114 2.12 -25.08 -27.94
C LYS A 114 3.62 -25.09 -28.19
N PHE A 115 4.38 -24.34 -27.39
CA PHE A 115 5.83 -24.30 -27.45
C PHE A 115 6.43 -25.67 -27.14
N GLU A 116 5.99 -26.33 -26.06
CA GLU A 116 6.43 -27.68 -25.68
C GLU A 116 6.17 -28.68 -26.82
N THR A 117 4.99 -28.66 -27.43
CA THR A 117 4.70 -29.51 -28.59
C THR A 117 5.63 -29.26 -29.78
N LEU A 118 6.00 -28.00 -30.04
CA LEU A 118 6.94 -27.65 -31.13
C LEU A 118 8.39 -28.03 -30.81
N VAL A 119 8.75 -28.02 -29.53
CA VAL A 119 10.05 -28.52 -29.06
C VAL A 119 10.11 -30.04 -29.19
N GLU A 120 9.07 -30.75 -28.76
CA GLU A 120 8.95 -32.21 -28.90
C GLU A 120 8.97 -32.65 -30.37
N SER A 121 8.35 -31.86 -31.27
CA SER A 121 8.39 -32.13 -32.71
C SER A 121 9.70 -31.71 -33.38
N GLY A 122 10.68 -31.19 -32.64
CA GLY A 122 11.97 -30.72 -33.17
C GLY A 122 11.92 -29.44 -34.03
N LYS A 123 10.79 -28.72 -34.03
CA LYS A 123 10.64 -27.46 -34.80
C LYS A 123 11.27 -26.27 -34.08
N ILE A 124 11.40 -26.35 -32.76
CA ILE A 124 12.09 -25.35 -31.95
C ILE A 124 13.10 -26.06 -31.07
N GLU A 125 14.35 -25.61 -31.07
CA GLU A 125 15.34 -26.07 -30.11
C GLU A 125 15.32 -25.16 -28.87
N PHE A 126 15.03 -25.72 -27.70
CA PHE A 126 15.01 -24.94 -26.45
C PHE A 126 16.36 -25.04 -25.74
N LEU A 127 17.08 -23.93 -25.70
CA LEU A 127 18.36 -23.76 -25.03
C LEU A 127 18.08 -23.12 -23.66
N ASN A 128 17.89 -23.95 -22.65
CA ASN A 128 17.68 -23.49 -21.28
C ASN A 128 19.02 -23.29 -20.56
N GLU A 129 18.99 -22.50 -19.49
CA GLU A 129 20.19 -22.19 -18.71
C GLU A 129 21.33 -21.61 -19.56
N THR A 130 20.99 -20.83 -20.58
CA THR A 130 21.96 -20.16 -21.46
C THR A 130 21.82 -18.65 -21.42
N VAL A 131 22.95 -17.96 -21.45
CA VAL A 131 23.04 -16.51 -21.59
C VAL A 131 23.86 -16.18 -22.83
N LEU A 132 23.38 -15.24 -23.64
CA LEU A 132 24.11 -14.73 -24.79
C LEU A 132 25.26 -13.84 -24.29
N GLU A 133 26.50 -14.13 -24.71
CA GLU A 133 27.68 -13.33 -24.35
C GLU A 133 28.12 -12.40 -25.48
N GLU A 134 27.98 -12.83 -26.74
CA GLU A 134 28.44 -12.10 -27.92
C GLU A 134 27.64 -12.49 -29.16
N ILE A 135 27.46 -11.54 -30.07
CA ILE A 135 26.82 -11.73 -31.38
C ILE A 135 27.85 -11.40 -32.46
N SER A 136 28.15 -12.35 -33.33
CA SER A 136 28.98 -12.15 -34.52
C SER A 136 28.12 -12.15 -35.79
N THR A 137 28.72 -11.86 -36.94
CA THR A 137 28.02 -11.76 -38.23
C THR A 137 27.28 -13.04 -38.62
N GLU A 138 27.86 -14.21 -38.35
CA GLU A 138 27.29 -15.51 -38.76
C GLU A 138 26.94 -16.46 -37.59
N GLU A 139 27.34 -16.11 -36.37
CA GLU A 139 27.12 -16.94 -35.19
C GLU A 139 26.90 -16.11 -33.93
N VAL A 140 26.44 -16.77 -32.89
CA VAL A 140 26.42 -16.21 -31.53
C VAL A 140 27.19 -17.09 -30.57
N ARG A 141 27.69 -16.48 -29.49
CA ARG A 141 28.28 -17.21 -28.38
C ARG A 141 27.33 -17.27 -27.20
N LEU A 142 26.90 -18.48 -26.84
CA LEU A 142 26.11 -18.74 -25.64
C LEU A 142 26.97 -19.35 -24.55
N LYS A 143 26.70 -18.97 -23.30
CA LYS A 143 27.32 -19.56 -22.11
C LYS A 143 26.29 -20.26 -21.25
N LYS A 144 26.64 -21.45 -20.76
CA LYS A 144 25.81 -22.21 -19.82
C LYS A 144 25.91 -21.63 -18.41
N THR A 145 24.78 -21.39 -17.77
CA THR A 145 24.66 -20.85 -16.41
C THR A 145 24.11 -21.91 -15.45
N ASP A 146 24.84 -22.24 -14.39
CA ASP A 146 24.29 -23.11 -13.34
C ASP A 146 23.29 -22.34 -12.47
N SER A 147 22.06 -22.85 -12.39
CA SER A 147 20.95 -22.22 -11.66
C SER A 147 21.19 -21.99 -10.15
N THR A 148 22.21 -22.60 -9.54
CA THR A 148 22.51 -22.51 -8.11
C THR A 148 23.47 -21.38 -7.73
N ASN A 149 24.21 -20.79 -8.67
CA ASN A 149 25.11 -19.66 -8.42
C ASN A 149 25.33 -18.80 -9.67
N GLN A 150 24.58 -17.69 -9.79
CA GLN A 150 24.66 -16.77 -10.94
C GLN A 150 26.05 -16.14 -11.20
N ASN A 151 26.99 -16.26 -10.26
CA ASN A 151 28.31 -15.62 -10.31
C ASN A 151 29.51 -16.57 -10.52
N LYS A 152 29.30 -17.89 -10.67
CA LYS A 152 30.37 -18.82 -11.06
C LYS A 152 29.92 -19.59 -12.30
N GLY A 153 30.19 -18.99 -13.46
CA GLY A 153 29.93 -19.63 -14.74
C GLY A 153 30.87 -20.82 -14.95
N SER A 154 30.33 -21.92 -15.48
CA SER A 154 31.15 -22.91 -16.17
C SER A 154 31.82 -22.26 -17.40
N HIS A 155 32.97 -22.78 -17.83
CA HIS A 155 33.65 -22.36 -19.06
C HIS A 155 33.02 -22.94 -20.34
N ASP A 156 31.88 -23.64 -20.26
CA ASP A 156 31.22 -24.25 -21.42
C ASP A 156 30.45 -23.17 -22.20
N SER A 157 31.19 -22.44 -23.05
CA SER A 157 30.64 -21.54 -24.06
C SER A 157 30.55 -22.25 -25.41
N ARG A 158 29.41 -22.13 -26.08
CA ARG A 158 29.16 -22.77 -27.38
C ARG A 158 28.80 -21.70 -28.41
N ASN A 159 29.41 -21.82 -29.59
CA ASN A 159 29.05 -21.00 -30.73
C ASN A 159 27.93 -21.66 -31.51
N ILE A 160 26.93 -20.86 -31.88
CA ILE A 160 25.73 -21.33 -32.54
C ILE A 160 25.53 -20.50 -33.82
N PRO A 161 25.52 -21.13 -35.00
CA PRO A 161 25.34 -20.42 -36.25
C PRO A 161 23.91 -19.89 -36.38
N ASN A 162 23.76 -18.62 -36.73
CA ASN A 162 22.46 -18.02 -36.99
C ASN A 162 22.56 -16.89 -38.02
N THR A 163 21.45 -16.69 -38.74
CA THR A 163 21.33 -15.58 -39.69
C THR A 163 20.67 -14.38 -39.02
N SER A 164 19.78 -14.61 -38.05
CA SER A 164 19.06 -13.54 -37.34
C SER A 164 18.91 -13.83 -35.85
N VAL A 165 18.88 -12.76 -35.04
CA VAL A 165 18.69 -12.81 -33.59
C VAL A 165 17.51 -11.94 -33.20
N LEU A 166 16.51 -12.53 -32.56
CA LEU A 166 15.33 -11.83 -32.06
C LEU A 166 15.38 -11.70 -30.53
N VAL A 167 15.68 -10.51 -30.03
CA VAL A 167 15.84 -10.18 -28.62
C VAL A 167 14.49 -9.79 -28.00
N GLN A 168 13.86 -10.72 -27.27
CA GLN A 168 12.55 -10.57 -26.61
C GLN A 168 12.67 -10.56 -25.07
N ILE A 169 13.54 -9.69 -24.53
CA ILE A 169 13.80 -9.56 -23.09
C ILE A 169 12.96 -8.47 -22.38
N GLY A 170 11.97 -7.93 -23.09
CA GLY A 170 11.04 -6.89 -22.63
C GLY A 170 11.50 -5.48 -22.97
N SER A 171 10.68 -4.49 -22.60
CA SER A 171 10.92 -3.07 -22.89
C SER A 171 11.02 -2.24 -21.61
N SER A 172 11.72 -1.12 -21.67
CA SER A 172 11.62 -0.06 -20.66
C SER A 172 10.32 0.73 -20.89
N ALA A 173 9.79 1.38 -19.83
CA ALA A 173 8.71 2.33 -20.00
C ALA A 173 9.31 3.68 -20.43
N PRO A 174 8.66 4.46 -21.32
CA PRO A 174 9.21 5.72 -21.85
C PRO A 174 9.14 6.87 -20.83
N ILE A 175 9.61 6.64 -19.60
CA ILE A 175 9.46 7.57 -18.47
C ILE A 175 10.22 8.87 -18.73
N GLU A 176 11.41 8.80 -19.30
CA GLU A 176 12.21 10.00 -19.58
C GLU A 176 11.56 10.87 -20.64
N PHE A 177 11.03 10.27 -21.71
CA PHE A 177 10.25 10.98 -22.71
C PHE A 177 9.02 11.67 -22.10
N LEU A 178 8.24 10.95 -21.30
CA LEU A 178 7.07 11.52 -20.60
C LEU A 178 7.48 12.70 -19.70
N LYS A 179 8.60 12.58 -18.96
CA LYS A 179 9.14 13.67 -18.15
C LYS A 179 9.59 14.87 -18.99
N LYS A 180 10.26 14.64 -20.13
CA LYS A 180 10.70 15.71 -21.06
C LYS A 180 9.53 16.51 -21.63
N ILE A 181 8.38 15.86 -21.85
CA ILE A 181 7.13 16.52 -22.27
C ILE A 181 6.44 17.28 -21.11
N GLY A 182 6.96 17.16 -19.89
CA GLY A 182 6.40 17.79 -18.70
C GLY A 182 5.27 16.98 -18.06
N LEU A 183 5.07 15.72 -18.46
CA LEU A 183 4.13 14.84 -17.78
C LEU A 183 4.68 14.38 -16.44
N ARG A 184 3.82 14.47 -15.43
CA ARG A 184 4.17 14.09 -14.06
C ARG A 184 3.90 12.61 -13.86
N ILE A 185 4.91 11.90 -13.37
CA ILE A 185 4.75 10.51 -12.96
C ILE A 185 3.98 10.48 -11.64
N GLN A 186 2.96 9.63 -11.57
CA GLN A 186 2.15 9.45 -10.38
C GLN A 186 3.04 9.05 -9.19
N ASN A 187 2.78 9.65 -8.02
CA ASN A 187 3.54 9.52 -6.75
C ASN A 187 4.84 10.29 -6.62
N GLN A 188 5.26 11.03 -7.65
CA GLN A 188 6.35 11.99 -7.49
C GLN A 188 5.91 13.09 -6.52
N LYS A 189 6.61 13.20 -5.37
CA LYS A 189 6.33 14.21 -4.35
C LYS A 189 6.84 15.57 -4.82
N ARG A 190 6.03 16.61 -4.66
CA ARG A 190 6.43 18.00 -4.85
C ARG A 190 7.14 18.51 -3.59
N ILE A 191 7.90 19.58 -3.73
CA ILE A 191 8.49 20.30 -2.59
C ILE A 191 7.40 20.70 -1.57
N TRP A 192 6.23 21.13 -2.05
CA TRP A 192 5.08 21.51 -1.22
C TRP A 192 4.45 20.33 -0.45
N ASP A 193 4.53 19.12 -0.99
CA ASP A 193 4.06 17.93 -0.27
C ASP A 193 4.96 17.67 0.96
N TRP A 194 6.28 17.86 0.80
CA TRP A 194 7.25 17.77 1.89
C TRP A 194 7.09 18.89 2.91
N ILE A 195 6.93 20.13 2.45
CA ILE A 195 6.68 21.28 3.33
C ILE A 195 5.42 21.05 4.17
N GLY A 196 4.32 20.58 3.56
CA GLY A 196 3.08 20.26 4.27
C GLY A 196 3.25 19.14 5.30
N PHE A 197 3.98 18.07 4.93
CA PHE A 197 4.25 16.96 5.84
C PHE A 197 5.12 17.38 7.04
N THR A 198 6.15 18.20 6.81
CA THR A 198 6.99 18.76 7.87
C THR A 198 6.18 19.69 8.77
N ALA A 199 5.37 20.60 8.21
CA ALA A 199 4.52 21.49 8.99
C ALA A 199 3.58 20.72 9.92
N MET A 200 3.01 19.62 9.44
CA MET A 200 2.15 18.74 10.25
C MET A 200 2.89 18.08 11.42
N ILE A 201 4.13 17.61 11.21
CA ILE A 201 4.96 17.05 12.29
C ILE A 201 5.28 18.13 13.33
N LEU A 202 5.67 19.33 12.88
CA LEU A 202 5.95 20.46 13.77
C LEU A 202 4.71 20.83 14.60
N PHE A 203 3.54 20.89 13.98
CA PHE A 203 2.27 21.13 14.68
C PHE A 203 1.99 20.08 15.76
N ALA A 204 2.20 18.81 15.46
CA ALA A 204 2.03 17.74 16.45
C ALA A 204 3.03 17.87 17.61
N ASN A 205 4.27 18.23 17.32
CA ASN A 205 5.28 18.51 18.35
C ASN A 205 4.86 19.68 19.25
N VAL A 206 4.29 20.75 18.69
CA VAL A 206 3.75 21.87 19.48
C VAL A 206 2.68 21.38 20.44
N ILE A 207 1.69 20.62 19.95
CA ILE A 207 0.60 20.09 20.78
C ILE A 207 1.11 19.22 21.92
N TYR A 208 2.06 18.33 21.63
CA TYR A 208 2.54 17.36 22.60
C TYR A 208 3.55 17.98 23.59
N PHE A 209 4.65 18.52 23.07
CA PHE A 209 5.71 19.07 23.91
C PHE A 209 5.29 20.37 24.58
N GLY A 210 4.36 21.13 23.97
CA GLY A 210 3.75 22.28 24.61
C GLY A 210 2.86 21.91 25.79
N LYS A 211 2.28 20.70 25.81
CA LYS A 211 1.61 20.18 27.02
C LYS A 211 2.65 19.65 28.02
N ALA A 212 3.63 18.91 27.53
CA ALA A 212 4.67 18.32 28.37
C ALA A 212 5.52 19.38 29.10
N SER A 213 5.66 20.59 28.54
CA SER A 213 6.41 21.68 29.16
C SER A 213 5.79 22.21 30.46
N PHE A 214 4.49 21.99 30.71
CA PHE A 214 3.86 22.42 31.98
C PHE A 214 4.19 21.51 33.17
N TYR A 215 4.59 20.26 32.90
CA TYR A 215 4.77 19.24 33.94
C TYR A 215 6.12 18.52 33.84
N GLY A 216 6.97 18.90 32.90
CA GLY A 216 8.19 18.19 32.53
C GLY A 216 9.40 19.10 32.40
N ASN A 217 10.49 18.55 31.86
CA ASN A 217 11.76 19.25 31.73
C ASN A 217 11.65 20.48 30.80
N SER A 218 12.44 21.52 31.08
CA SER A 218 12.52 22.77 30.29
C SER A 218 12.87 22.51 28.81
N ALA A 219 13.54 21.40 28.51
CA ALA A 219 13.79 20.95 27.13
C ALA A 219 12.51 20.81 26.29
N TYR A 220 11.37 20.42 26.89
CA TYR A 220 10.09 20.33 26.17
C TYR A 220 9.59 21.70 25.72
N ALA A 221 9.81 22.76 26.51
CA ALA A 221 9.44 24.12 26.14
C ALA A 221 10.26 24.62 24.94
N TRP A 222 11.56 24.27 24.89
CA TRP A 222 12.43 24.57 23.74
C TRP A 222 11.96 23.86 22.47
N ILE A 223 11.69 22.56 22.53
CA ILE A 223 11.20 21.78 21.39
C ILE A 223 9.86 22.33 20.89
N ALA A 224 8.94 22.66 21.80
CA ALA A 224 7.64 23.24 21.47
C ALA A 224 7.79 24.61 20.78
N SER A 225 8.63 25.48 21.32
CA SER A 225 8.85 26.84 20.80
C SER A 225 9.48 26.82 19.40
N ILE A 226 10.53 26.02 19.19
CA ILE A 226 11.16 25.85 17.87
C ILE A 226 10.16 25.27 16.87
N SER A 227 9.37 24.29 17.29
CA SER A 227 8.34 23.68 16.44
C SER A 227 7.23 24.66 16.08
N LEU A 228 6.86 25.57 17.00
CA LEU A 228 5.85 26.60 16.76
C LEU A 228 6.33 27.62 15.72
N ILE A 229 7.56 28.11 15.86
CA ILE A 229 8.17 29.04 14.90
C ILE A 229 8.24 28.39 13.51
N GLY A 230 8.76 27.16 13.44
CA GLY A 230 8.82 26.41 12.18
C GLY A 230 7.44 26.18 11.56
N PHE A 231 6.44 25.81 12.37
CA PHE A 231 5.07 25.64 11.91
C PHE A 231 4.46 26.96 11.38
N ALA A 232 4.71 28.10 12.04
CA ALA A 232 4.23 29.40 11.59
C ALA A 232 4.86 29.82 10.24
N ILE A 233 6.17 29.62 10.07
CA ILE A 233 6.88 29.93 8.82
C ILE A 233 6.38 29.04 7.68
N LEU A 234 6.34 27.72 7.89
CA LEU A 234 5.86 26.80 6.85
C LEU A 234 4.36 27.00 6.57
N GLY A 235 3.56 27.26 7.60
CA GLY A 235 2.12 27.52 7.50
C GLY A 235 1.80 28.75 6.68
N THR A 236 2.50 29.86 6.90
CA THR A 236 2.37 31.09 6.09
C THR A 236 2.78 30.85 4.63
N GLY A 237 3.86 30.12 4.39
CA GLY A 237 4.27 29.70 3.04
C GLY A 237 3.22 28.84 2.33
N ILE A 238 2.62 27.88 3.04
CA ILE A 238 1.52 27.05 2.52
C ILE A 238 0.30 27.91 2.20
N LEU A 239 -0.10 28.82 3.08
CA LEU A 239 -1.24 29.72 2.84
C LEU A 239 -1.03 30.59 1.60
N PHE A 240 0.17 31.15 1.43
CA PHE A 240 0.52 31.92 0.23
C PHE A 240 0.46 31.07 -1.05
N HIS A 241 0.98 29.83 -1.00
CA HIS A 241 0.90 28.89 -2.11
C HIS A 241 -0.56 28.52 -2.47
N LEU A 242 -1.39 28.30 -1.46
CA LEU A 242 -2.82 28.02 -1.65
C LEU A 242 -3.54 29.23 -2.26
N PHE A 243 -3.20 30.45 -1.85
CA PHE A 243 -3.76 31.68 -2.40
C PHE A 243 -3.42 31.86 -3.89
N GLN A 244 -2.16 31.60 -4.27
CA GLN A 244 -1.73 31.63 -5.68
C GLN A 244 -2.44 30.57 -6.53
N ASN A 245 -2.67 29.38 -5.97
CA ASN A 245 -3.29 28.25 -6.67
C ASN A 245 -4.80 28.10 -6.42
N ARG A 246 -5.49 29.19 -6.04
CA ARG A 246 -6.92 29.15 -5.70
C ARG A 246 -7.78 28.49 -6.78
N LYS A 247 -7.46 28.69 -8.07
CA LYS A 247 -8.22 28.11 -9.19
C LYS A 247 -8.19 26.57 -9.21
N GLU A 248 -7.09 25.93 -8.82
CA GLU A 248 -7.02 24.46 -8.72
C GLU A 248 -7.78 23.94 -7.49
N ILE A 249 -7.75 24.68 -6.39
CA ILE A 249 -8.38 24.30 -5.11
C ILE A 249 -9.91 24.33 -5.22
N PHE A 250 -10.45 25.36 -5.86
CA PHE A 250 -11.88 25.53 -6.11
C PHE A 250 -12.33 24.96 -7.47
N SER A 251 -11.52 24.08 -8.07
CA SER A 251 -11.79 23.51 -9.40
C SER A 251 -13.09 22.71 -9.49
N ASN A 252 -13.56 22.12 -8.39
CA ASN A 252 -14.78 21.32 -8.34
C ASN A 252 -15.44 21.43 -6.96
N SER A 253 -16.78 21.41 -6.91
CA SER A 253 -17.60 21.46 -5.70
C SER A 253 -17.19 20.44 -4.64
N TRP A 254 -16.74 19.25 -5.05
CA TRP A 254 -16.24 18.24 -4.11
C TRP A 254 -14.92 18.64 -3.44
N ASN A 255 -13.97 19.22 -4.18
CA ASN A 255 -12.71 19.66 -3.60
C ASN A 255 -12.93 20.83 -2.64
N LEU A 256 -13.84 21.74 -2.99
CA LEU A 256 -14.28 22.81 -2.10
C LEU A 256 -14.83 22.24 -0.78
N PHE A 257 -15.84 21.35 -0.85
CA PHE A 257 -16.41 20.71 0.34
C PHE A 257 -15.35 20.01 1.18
N LYS A 258 -14.52 19.16 0.56
CA LYS A 258 -13.48 18.40 1.25
C LYS A 258 -12.50 19.31 1.98
N ASN A 259 -12.00 20.35 1.31
CA ASN A 259 -11.01 21.24 1.90
C ASN A 259 -11.64 22.10 3.02
N SER A 260 -12.87 22.58 2.84
CA SER A 260 -13.62 23.27 3.89
C SER A 260 -13.90 22.36 5.09
N TYR A 261 -14.24 21.09 4.86
CA TYR A 261 -14.46 20.12 5.92
C TYR A 261 -13.17 19.84 6.71
N ILE A 262 -12.05 19.60 6.02
CA ILE A 262 -10.76 19.35 6.67
C ILE A 262 -10.34 20.59 7.48
N LEU A 263 -10.49 21.79 6.93
CA LEU A 263 -10.20 23.03 7.64
C LEU A 263 -11.07 23.19 8.89
N PHE A 264 -12.38 22.96 8.76
CA PHE A 264 -13.31 22.96 9.88
C PHE A 264 -12.90 21.95 10.95
N ALA A 265 -12.62 20.71 10.58
CA ALA A 265 -12.22 19.66 11.51
C ALA A 265 -10.91 20.02 12.23
N SER A 266 -9.93 20.60 11.51
CA SER A 266 -8.68 21.09 12.10
C SER A 266 -8.92 22.22 13.10
N ILE A 267 -9.71 23.24 12.73
CA ILE A 267 -10.03 24.37 13.62
C ILE A 267 -10.79 23.86 14.85
N TYR A 268 -11.81 23.04 14.65
CA TYR A 268 -12.60 22.46 15.74
C TYR A 268 -11.73 21.65 16.71
N PHE A 269 -10.87 20.79 16.19
CA PHE A 269 -9.94 20.01 17.01
C PHE A 269 -8.98 20.91 17.80
N CYS A 270 -8.40 21.92 17.15
CA CYS A 270 -7.55 22.91 17.83
C CYS A 270 -8.31 23.63 18.95
N SER A 271 -9.52 24.12 18.67
CA SER A 271 -10.33 24.84 19.66
C SER A 271 -10.69 23.98 20.86
N VAL A 272 -11.10 22.73 20.63
CA VAL A 272 -11.42 21.79 21.73
C VAL A 272 -10.18 21.43 22.54
N TYR A 273 -9.08 21.09 21.87
CA TYR A 273 -7.87 20.64 22.56
C TYR A 273 -7.21 21.79 23.32
N VAL A 274 -7.00 22.94 22.66
CA VAL A 274 -6.37 24.12 23.28
C VAL A 274 -7.28 24.68 24.37
N GLY A 275 -8.58 24.79 24.12
CA GLY A 275 -9.56 25.22 25.11
C GLY A 275 -9.53 24.36 26.38
N SER A 276 -9.61 23.04 26.24
CA SER A 276 -9.62 22.14 27.40
C SER A 276 -8.26 22.07 28.10
N LYS A 277 -7.14 22.11 27.38
CA LYS A 277 -5.81 21.91 27.99
C LYS A 277 -5.14 23.17 28.52
N TYR A 278 -5.41 24.33 27.93
CA TYR A 278 -4.75 25.58 28.29
C TYR A 278 -5.69 26.58 28.96
N LEU A 279 -6.99 26.49 28.70
CA LEU A 279 -7.99 27.44 29.19
C LEU A 279 -9.02 26.79 30.14
N ASP A 280 -8.86 25.51 30.46
CA ASP A 280 -9.81 24.67 31.22
C ASP A 280 -11.26 24.72 30.70
N PHE A 281 -11.43 25.12 29.44
CA PHE A 281 -12.72 25.30 28.80
C PHE A 281 -13.16 24.03 28.09
N HIS A 282 -14.25 23.44 28.57
CA HIS A 282 -14.81 22.20 28.04
C HIS A 282 -16.01 22.48 27.14
N VAL A 283 -15.84 22.32 25.83
CA VAL A 283 -16.91 22.49 24.84
C VAL A 283 -18.04 21.49 25.13
N PHE A 284 -19.26 22.00 25.34
CA PHE A 284 -20.45 21.23 25.76
C PHE A 284 -20.26 20.43 27.07
N GLY A 285 -19.32 20.82 27.94
CA GLY A 285 -19.02 20.09 29.18
C GLY A 285 -18.42 18.70 28.94
N LYS A 286 -17.94 18.41 27.72
CA LYS A 286 -17.39 17.11 27.33
C LYS A 286 -15.87 17.17 27.23
N GLN A 287 -15.23 16.06 27.59
CA GLN A 287 -13.78 15.88 27.47
C GLN A 287 -13.33 15.85 25.99
N PRO A 288 -12.08 16.21 25.67
CA PRO A 288 -11.57 16.17 24.29
C PRO A 288 -11.72 14.82 23.58
N GLY A 289 -11.70 13.71 24.32
CA GLY A 289 -11.91 12.36 23.77
C GLY A 289 -13.25 12.20 23.05
N PHE A 290 -14.34 12.72 23.62
CA PHE A 290 -15.68 12.74 23.02
C PHE A 290 -15.68 13.43 21.66
N HIS A 291 -15.04 14.60 21.58
CA HIS A 291 -14.97 15.41 20.38
C HIS A 291 -14.12 14.76 19.30
N TYR A 292 -13.05 14.08 19.69
CA TYR A 292 -12.22 13.31 18.78
C TYR A 292 -13.02 12.14 18.17
N THR A 293 -13.71 11.34 18.97
CA THR A 293 -14.51 10.22 18.48
C THR A 293 -15.71 10.68 17.66
N PHE A 294 -16.31 11.82 18.00
CA PHE A 294 -17.34 12.48 17.19
C PHE A 294 -16.80 12.88 15.80
N LEU A 295 -15.71 13.65 15.74
CA LEU A 295 -15.11 14.07 14.47
C LEU A 295 -14.65 12.88 13.62
N TYR A 296 -14.10 11.85 14.27
CA TYR A 296 -13.68 10.62 13.59
C TYR A 296 -14.88 9.92 12.94
N SER A 297 -15.98 9.79 13.68
CA SER A 297 -17.22 9.18 13.22
C SER A 297 -17.88 9.99 12.09
N LEU A 298 -17.92 11.32 12.23
CA LEU A 298 -18.41 12.23 11.20
C LEU A 298 -17.57 12.14 9.91
N THR A 299 -16.25 11.99 10.04
CA THR A 299 -15.34 11.85 8.89
C THR A 299 -15.59 10.55 8.15
N ILE A 300 -15.69 9.42 8.86
CA ILE A 300 -16.00 8.12 8.24
C ILE A 300 -17.37 8.15 7.56
N LEU A 301 -18.38 8.78 8.18
CA LEU A 301 -19.71 8.92 7.58
C LEU A 301 -19.66 9.75 6.30
N THR A 302 -19.13 10.97 6.36
CA THR A 302 -19.13 11.92 5.23
C THR A 302 -18.35 11.38 4.02
N PHE A 303 -17.12 10.91 4.23
CA PHE A 303 -16.31 10.33 3.15
C PHE A 303 -16.78 8.93 2.74
N GLY A 304 -17.41 8.18 3.64
CA GLY A 304 -18.06 6.91 3.32
C GLY A 304 -19.25 7.06 2.38
N LEU A 305 -20.13 8.03 2.63
CA LEU A 305 -21.24 8.38 1.73
C LEU A 305 -20.71 8.79 0.34
N ARG A 306 -19.64 9.61 0.30
CA ARG A 306 -18.97 9.95 -0.96
C ARG A 306 -18.45 8.71 -1.69
N ARG A 307 -17.73 7.82 -0.99
CA ARG A 307 -17.16 6.59 -1.57
C ARG A 307 -18.24 5.73 -2.22
N MET A 308 -19.38 5.55 -1.56
CA MET A 308 -20.50 4.78 -2.11
C MET A 308 -21.14 5.45 -3.34
N LYS A 309 -21.17 6.79 -3.38
CA LYS A 309 -21.66 7.56 -4.54
C LYS A 309 -20.71 7.46 -5.73
N VAL A 310 -19.40 7.48 -5.51
CA VAL A 310 -18.38 7.41 -6.58
C VAL A 310 -18.19 6.00 -7.12
N ARG A 311 -18.31 4.98 -6.26
CA ARG A 311 -18.06 3.56 -6.62
C ARG A 311 -19.25 2.69 -6.18
N PRO A 312 -20.37 2.69 -6.94
CA PRO A 312 -21.63 2.09 -6.51
C PRO A 312 -21.67 0.56 -6.70
N THR A 313 -20.70 -0.17 -6.16
CA THR A 313 -20.72 -1.65 -6.17
C THR A 313 -21.39 -2.20 -4.91
N ARG A 314 -22.03 -3.38 -5.02
CA ARG A 314 -22.66 -4.06 -3.88
C ARG A 314 -21.66 -4.31 -2.73
N TYR A 315 -20.43 -4.70 -3.07
CA TYR A 315 -19.37 -4.91 -2.09
C TYR A 315 -19.01 -3.63 -1.35
N ILE A 316 -18.69 -2.55 -2.08
CA ILE A 316 -18.28 -1.27 -1.46
C ILE A 316 -19.39 -0.71 -0.59
N ARG A 317 -20.65 -0.81 -1.03
CA ARG A 317 -21.81 -0.36 -0.24
C ARG A 317 -21.93 -1.13 1.08
N LYS A 318 -21.89 -2.47 1.04
CA LYS A 318 -21.95 -3.29 2.25
C LYS A 318 -20.77 -3.01 3.18
N GLN A 319 -19.54 -3.02 2.65
CA GLN A 319 -18.34 -2.76 3.44
C GLN A 319 -18.37 -1.38 4.10
N THR A 320 -18.72 -0.34 3.35
CA THR A 320 -18.72 1.03 3.87
C THR A 320 -19.80 1.21 4.94
N TRP A 321 -21.00 0.66 4.75
CA TRP A 321 -22.03 0.69 5.80
C TRP A 321 -21.62 -0.06 7.05
N THR A 322 -21.02 -1.27 6.93
CA THR A 322 -20.52 -2.00 8.10
C THR A 322 -19.49 -1.17 8.87
N LEU A 323 -18.53 -0.54 8.18
CA LEU A 323 -17.52 0.32 8.81
C LEU A 323 -18.12 1.55 9.49
N ILE A 324 -19.11 2.20 8.85
CA ILE A 324 -19.85 3.33 9.44
C ILE A 324 -20.59 2.88 10.71
N LEU A 325 -21.29 1.75 10.66
CA LEU A 325 -22.07 1.24 11.79
C LEU A 325 -21.16 0.84 12.97
N ILE A 326 -20.05 0.18 12.69
CA ILE A 326 -19.06 -0.18 13.72
C ILE A 326 -18.36 1.07 14.27
N GLN A 327 -18.14 2.11 13.48
CA GLN A 327 -17.58 3.34 14.01
C GLN A 327 -18.60 4.10 14.89
N ILE A 328 -19.83 4.29 14.40
CA ILE A 328 -20.81 5.15 15.06
C ILE A 328 -21.37 4.46 16.30
N PHE A 329 -21.69 3.17 16.25
CA PHE A 329 -22.40 2.51 17.34
C PHE A 329 -21.46 2.06 18.46
N PRO A 330 -20.63 1.01 18.30
CA PRO A 330 -19.80 0.52 19.42
C PRO A 330 -18.60 1.43 19.74
N LEU A 331 -18.15 2.30 18.83
CA LEU A 331 -16.97 3.15 19.01
C LEU A 331 -17.29 4.65 19.19
N PHE A 332 -18.56 5.03 19.30
CA PHE A 332 -18.93 6.39 19.66
C PHE A 332 -20.17 6.39 20.54
N LEU A 333 -21.35 6.08 20.00
CA LEU A 333 -22.62 6.15 20.73
C LEU A 333 -22.62 5.31 22.01
N LEU A 334 -22.12 4.07 21.94
CA LEU A 334 -22.11 3.15 23.08
C LEU A 334 -21.27 3.67 24.26
N PRO A 335 -19.95 3.92 24.11
CA PRO A 335 -19.10 4.39 25.21
C PRO A 335 -19.35 5.84 25.64
N GLU A 336 -19.70 6.73 24.71
CA GLU A 336 -19.72 8.18 24.98
C GLU A 336 -21.11 8.73 25.36
N ILE A 337 -22.18 8.01 25.01
CA ILE A 337 -23.56 8.48 25.21
C ILE A 337 -24.40 7.43 25.96
N ILE A 338 -24.53 6.22 25.42
CA ILE A 338 -25.46 5.20 25.91
C ILE A 338 -25.03 4.68 27.28
N LEU A 339 -23.79 4.20 27.44
CA LEU A 339 -23.32 3.66 28.71
C LEU A 339 -23.28 4.71 29.84
N PRO A 340 -22.76 5.94 29.63
CA PRO A 340 -22.86 7.00 30.62
C PRO A 340 -24.30 7.33 31.02
N PHE A 341 -25.22 7.40 30.05
CA PHE A 341 -26.63 7.65 30.30
C PHE A 341 -27.27 6.53 31.13
N LEU A 342 -27.04 5.27 30.78
CA LEU A 342 -27.56 4.13 31.52
C LEU A 342 -26.98 4.08 32.95
N GLY A 343 -25.69 4.40 33.09
CA GLY A 343 -25.02 4.44 34.38
C GLY A 343 -25.54 5.52 35.32
N GLN A 344 -25.76 6.75 34.80
CA GLN A 344 -26.32 7.86 35.59
C GLN A 344 -27.75 7.58 36.07
N ASN A 345 -28.53 6.82 35.29
CA ASN A 345 -29.89 6.41 35.65
C ASN A 345 -29.96 5.10 36.46
N GLY A 346 -28.82 4.52 36.85
CA GLY A 346 -28.76 3.27 37.61
C GLY A 346 -29.24 2.02 36.84
N LEU A 347 -29.38 2.11 35.51
CA LEU A 347 -29.90 1.04 34.66
C LEU A 347 -28.85 -0.05 34.33
N LEU A 348 -27.59 0.17 34.67
CA LEU A 348 -26.50 -0.81 34.51
C LEU A 348 -26.42 -1.84 35.66
N GLY A 349 -27.39 -1.80 36.59
CA GLY A 349 -27.48 -2.69 37.73
C GLY A 349 -26.82 -2.14 38.99
N ASN A 350 -26.66 -3.00 39.99
CA ASN A 350 -26.05 -2.63 41.27
C ASN A 350 -24.58 -2.18 41.07
N PRO A 351 -24.11 -1.12 41.77
CA PRO A 351 -22.71 -0.70 41.77
C PRO A 351 -21.69 -1.82 42.02
N ASN A 352 -22.06 -2.83 42.82
CA ASN A 352 -21.23 -4.01 43.11
C ASN A 352 -21.50 -5.19 42.15
N GLY A 353 -22.35 -5.00 41.15
CA GLY A 353 -22.70 -6.01 40.16
C GLY A 353 -21.56 -6.27 39.17
N PHE A 354 -21.64 -7.40 38.47
CA PHE A 354 -20.63 -7.84 37.50
C PHE A 354 -20.30 -6.77 36.45
N LEU A 355 -21.31 -6.06 35.93
CA LEU A 355 -21.10 -5.04 34.89
C LEU A 355 -20.22 -3.87 35.37
N LEU A 356 -20.49 -3.30 36.54
CA LEU A 356 -19.77 -2.12 37.05
C LEU A 356 -18.46 -2.47 37.77
N THR A 357 -18.24 -3.74 38.13
CA THR A 357 -17.00 -4.21 38.76
C THR A 357 -16.03 -4.85 37.78
N GLN A 358 -16.54 -5.66 36.83
CA GLN A 358 -15.70 -6.43 35.89
C GLN A 358 -15.62 -5.81 34.50
N VAL A 359 -16.74 -5.30 33.96
CA VAL A 359 -16.77 -4.78 32.58
C VAL A 359 -16.42 -3.28 32.54
N PHE A 360 -16.99 -2.49 33.43
CA PHE A 360 -16.82 -1.03 33.50
C PHE A 360 -16.42 -0.58 34.92
N PRO A 361 -15.25 -1.03 35.43
CA PRO A 361 -14.77 -0.64 36.76
C PRO A 361 -14.68 0.88 36.89
N TYR A 362 -15.09 1.42 38.04
CA TYR A 362 -15.04 2.87 38.34
C TYR A 362 -15.79 3.77 37.35
N GLY A 363 -16.77 3.23 36.61
CA GLY A 363 -17.49 3.99 35.58
C GLY A 363 -16.67 4.23 34.31
N ALA A 364 -15.63 3.42 34.06
CA ALA A 364 -14.78 3.48 32.88
C ALA A 364 -15.49 2.95 31.61
N TYR A 365 -16.55 3.63 31.17
CA TYR A 365 -17.35 3.20 30.01
C TYR A 365 -16.57 3.16 28.69
N TRP A 366 -15.47 3.91 28.58
CA TRP A 366 -14.54 3.84 27.44
C TRP A 366 -13.92 2.46 27.26
N ASN A 367 -13.93 1.58 28.27
CA ASN A 367 -13.48 0.20 28.12
C ASN A 367 -14.29 -0.55 27.05
N ALA A 368 -15.51 -0.11 26.72
CA ALA A 368 -16.31 -0.65 25.61
C ALA A 368 -15.59 -0.60 24.25
N TYR A 369 -14.60 0.29 24.06
CA TYR A 369 -13.74 0.26 22.88
C TYR A 369 -13.05 -1.09 22.68
N GLY A 370 -12.79 -1.85 23.75
CA GLY A 370 -12.18 -3.17 23.71
C GLY A 370 -13.03 -4.28 23.09
N PHE A 371 -14.35 -4.07 22.97
CA PHE A 371 -15.17 -5.03 22.24
C PHE A 371 -14.82 -5.10 20.75
N ILE A 372 -14.29 -3.99 20.20
CA ILE A 372 -13.89 -3.90 18.81
C ILE A 372 -12.37 -3.86 18.67
N LEU A 373 -11.67 -3.08 19.49
CA LEU A 373 -10.22 -2.93 19.44
C LEU A 373 -9.53 -4.05 20.22
N ALA A 374 -9.03 -5.03 19.48
CA ALA A 374 -8.27 -6.14 20.04
C ALA A 374 -6.85 -5.73 20.50
N TRP A 375 -6.25 -6.55 21.36
CA TRP A 375 -4.85 -6.43 21.71
C TRP A 375 -3.96 -6.56 20.44
N PRO A 376 -2.89 -5.77 20.29
CA PRO A 376 -2.32 -4.82 21.26
C PRO A 376 -2.87 -3.37 21.16
N LEU A 377 -3.85 -3.07 20.31
CA LEU A 377 -4.37 -1.70 20.14
C LEU A 377 -5.12 -1.19 21.38
N ASN A 378 -5.65 -2.09 22.22
CA ASN A 378 -6.32 -1.71 23.47
C ASN A 378 -5.57 -2.20 24.71
N MET A 379 -4.25 -2.03 24.70
CA MET A 379 -3.42 -2.37 25.86
C MET A 379 -3.72 -1.49 27.09
N GLY A 380 -4.35 -0.32 26.90
CA GLY A 380 -4.73 0.60 27.97
C GLY A 380 -5.66 -0.01 29.03
N ILE A 381 -6.49 -1.00 28.66
CA ILE A 381 -7.36 -1.70 29.62
C ILE A 381 -6.55 -2.35 30.75
N PHE A 382 -5.35 -2.87 30.45
CA PHE A 382 -4.54 -3.57 31.44
C PHE A 382 -3.79 -2.63 32.39
N TYR A 383 -3.62 -1.36 32.03
CA TYR A 383 -2.81 -0.40 32.78
C TYR A 383 -3.66 0.67 33.49
N ASN A 384 -4.74 1.15 32.86
CA ASN A 384 -5.45 2.34 33.34
C ASN A 384 -6.51 2.04 34.40
N THR A 385 -7.21 0.91 34.29
CA THR A 385 -8.35 0.56 35.17
C THR A 385 -8.08 -0.65 36.05
N GLY A 386 -6.88 -1.23 35.97
CA GLY A 386 -6.56 -2.54 36.52
C GLY A 386 -7.11 -3.68 35.65
N ILE A 387 -6.47 -4.86 35.73
CA ILE A 387 -6.92 -6.05 34.99
C ILE A 387 -8.10 -6.68 35.73
N THR A 388 -9.30 -6.61 35.13
CA THR A 388 -10.44 -7.41 35.59
C THR A 388 -10.39 -8.81 34.98
N SER A 389 -10.99 -9.79 35.66
CA SER A 389 -11.05 -11.16 35.14
C SER A 389 -11.77 -11.23 33.80
N PHE A 390 -12.83 -10.42 33.64
CA PHE A 390 -13.55 -10.30 32.37
C PHE A 390 -12.63 -9.86 31.22
N TRP A 391 -11.92 -8.74 31.37
CA TRP A 391 -11.11 -8.18 30.29
C TRP A 391 -9.89 -9.04 29.95
N LEU A 392 -9.34 -9.76 30.93
CA LEU A 392 -8.29 -10.74 30.68
C LEU A 392 -8.80 -11.90 29.82
N ILE A 393 -9.89 -12.56 30.25
CA ILE A 393 -10.47 -13.72 29.55
C ILE A 393 -10.98 -13.29 28.17
N TYR A 394 -11.74 -12.20 28.11
CA TYR A 394 -12.27 -11.66 26.86
C TYR A 394 -11.15 -11.28 25.90
N GLY A 395 -10.11 -10.58 26.36
CA GLY A 395 -8.98 -10.18 25.53
C GLY A 395 -8.23 -11.38 24.94
N ILE A 396 -8.01 -12.43 25.73
CA ILE A 396 -7.39 -13.68 25.27
C ILE A 396 -8.28 -14.39 24.24
N LEU A 397 -9.57 -14.58 24.54
CA LEU A 397 -10.51 -15.22 23.63
C LEU A 397 -10.65 -14.45 22.33
N GLN A 398 -10.80 -13.12 22.40
CA GLN A 398 -10.92 -12.28 21.22
C GLN A 398 -9.66 -12.37 20.34
N THR A 399 -8.48 -12.23 20.94
CA THR A 399 -7.19 -12.14 20.23
C THR A 399 -6.71 -13.49 19.70
N PHE A 400 -6.84 -14.56 20.48
CA PHE A 400 -6.25 -15.87 20.16
C PHE A 400 -7.26 -16.91 19.67
N VAL A 401 -8.56 -16.66 19.78
CA VAL A 401 -9.61 -17.59 19.33
C VAL A 401 -10.50 -16.95 18.26
N VAL A 402 -11.24 -15.90 18.59
CA VAL A 402 -12.26 -15.31 17.72
C VAL A 402 -11.66 -14.70 16.45
N ILE A 403 -10.65 -13.83 16.61
CA ILE A 403 -10.01 -13.17 15.47
C ILE A 403 -9.26 -14.17 14.59
N PRO A 404 -8.42 -15.09 15.10
CA PRO A 404 -7.76 -16.09 14.28
C PRO A 404 -8.77 -16.98 13.55
N TYR A 405 -9.87 -17.39 14.18
CA TYR A 405 -10.94 -18.13 13.52
C TYR A 405 -11.58 -17.33 12.37
N LEU A 406 -11.90 -16.05 12.62
CA LEU A 406 -12.44 -15.15 11.61
C LEU A 406 -11.46 -14.98 10.42
N VAL A 407 -10.16 -14.83 10.71
CA VAL A 407 -9.10 -14.70 9.68
C VAL A 407 -8.87 -16.00 8.93
N TYR A 408 -8.93 -17.15 9.60
CA TYR A 408 -8.86 -18.46 9.00
C TYR A 408 -9.97 -18.63 7.95
N ARG A 409 -11.22 -18.29 8.32
CA ARG A 409 -12.42 -18.49 7.51
C ARG A 409 -12.61 -17.46 6.39
N PHE A 410 -12.39 -16.18 6.68
CA PHE A 410 -12.72 -15.07 5.77
C PHE A 410 -11.51 -14.19 5.42
N GLY A 411 -10.39 -14.39 6.10
CA GLY A 411 -9.18 -13.63 5.89
C GLY A 411 -8.94 -12.46 6.79
N LYS A 412 -7.72 -11.93 6.70
CA LYS A 412 -7.30 -10.67 7.33
C LYS A 412 -8.25 -9.50 7.00
N GLY A 413 -8.88 -9.53 5.82
CA GLY A 413 -9.84 -8.53 5.41
C GLY A 413 -11.09 -8.45 6.29
N ALA A 414 -11.54 -9.56 6.89
CA ALA A 414 -12.72 -9.57 7.75
C ALA A 414 -12.56 -8.62 8.95
N TYR A 415 -11.36 -8.54 9.53
CA TYR A 415 -11.09 -7.54 10.56
C TYR A 415 -10.59 -6.22 9.98
N CYS A 416 -9.43 -6.19 9.31
CA CYS A 416 -8.77 -4.95 8.86
C CYS A 416 -9.51 -4.19 7.75
N GLY A 417 -10.48 -4.82 7.09
CA GLY A 417 -11.27 -4.27 6.00
C GLY A 417 -12.75 -4.04 6.34
N TRP A 418 -13.31 -4.70 7.35
CA TRP A 418 -14.74 -4.62 7.66
C TRP A 418 -15.06 -4.21 9.11
N ILE A 419 -14.15 -4.42 10.06
CA ILE A 419 -14.38 -4.15 11.49
C ILE A 419 -13.50 -3.03 12.02
N CYS A 420 -12.22 -3.02 11.65
CA CYS A 420 -11.24 -2.08 12.19
C CYS A 420 -11.58 -0.62 11.85
N SER A 421 -11.71 0.21 12.89
CA SER A 421 -11.92 1.66 12.78
C SER A 421 -10.86 2.38 11.94
N CYS A 422 -9.57 2.07 12.15
CA CYS A 422 -8.49 2.60 11.32
C CYS A 422 -8.64 2.18 9.85
N GLY A 423 -9.12 0.96 9.61
CA GLY A 423 -9.49 0.49 8.27
C GLY A 423 -10.66 1.28 7.69
N GLY A 424 -11.64 1.65 8.51
CA GLY A 424 -12.76 2.52 8.16
C GLY A 424 -12.31 3.88 7.64
N LEU A 425 -11.43 4.57 8.37
CA LEU A 425 -10.90 5.86 7.94
C LEU A 425 -10.02 5.71 6.69
N ALA A 426 -9.20 4.67 6.63
CA ALA A 426 -8.34 4.36 5.48
C ALA A 426 -9.11 4.10 4.18
N GLU A 427 -10.23 3.38 4.28
CA GLU A 427 -11.09 3.06 3.13
C GLU A 427 -12.00 4.23 2.74
N THR A 428 -12.29 5.17 3.64
CA THR A 428 -13.15 6.32 3.37
C THR A 428 -12.33 7.56 3.01
N LEU A 429 -11.78 8.28 3.99
CA LEU A 429 -10.95 9.46 3.78
C LEU A 429 -9.73 9.16 2.89
N GLY A 430 -9.11 7.99 3.09
CA GLY A 430 -7.95 7.54 2.33
C GLY A 430 -8.24 6.98 0.92
N ASP A 431 -9.50 6.91 0.48
CA ASP A 431 -9.91 6.31 -0.80
C ASP A 431 -9.26 7.00 -2.01
N GLU A 432 -9.18 8.33 -1.96
CA GLU A 432 -8.66 9.19 -3.03
C GLU A 432 -7.15 9.10 -3.20
N THR A 433 -6.44 8.81 -2.10
CA THR A 433 -4.98 8.79 -2.08
C THR A 433 -4.42 7.39 -2.21
N ARG A 434 -5.25 6.37 -2.51
CA ARG A 434 -4.84 4.97 -2.63
C ARG A 434 -3.61 4.74 -3.49
N THR A 435 -3.49 5.52 -4.57
CA THR A 435 -2.41 5.37 -5.55
C THR A 435 -1.07 5.85 -5.01
N LYS A 436 -1.05 6.66 -3.94
CA LYS A 436 0.14 7.31 -3.36
C LYS A 436 1.04 6.39 -2.53
N MET A 437 0.69 5.12 -2.41
CA MET A 437 1.43 4.15 -1.61
C MET A 437 2.86 3.97 -2.16
N PRO A 438 3.92 4.11 -1.34
CA PRO A 438 5.29 3.88 -1.80
C PRO A 438 5.52 2.43 -2.23
N HIS A 439 6.30 2.24 -3.29
CA HIS A 439 6.71 0.93 -3.79
C HIS A 439 8.24 0.83 -3.82
N GLY A 440 8.78 -0.38 -3.82
CA GLY A 440 10.22 -0.64 -3.95
C GLY A 440 10.83 -1.33 -2.73
N LYS A 441 12.15 -1.60 -2.80
CA LYS A 441 12.87 -2.38 -1.78
C LYS A 441 12.80 -1.75 -0.40
N PHE A 442 13.02 -0.44 -0.29
CA PHE A 442 12.97 0.29 0.99
C PHE A 442 11.58 0.22 1.63
N ALA A 443 10.52 0.46 0.85
CA ALA A 443 9.15 0.34 1.34
C ALA A 443 8.86 -1.08 1.85
N ASN A 444 9.33 -2.12 1.14
CA ASN A 444 9.15 -3.50 1.59
C ASN A 444 9.95 -3.82 2.87
N GLN A 445 11.12 -3.22 3.07
CA GLN A 445 11.89 -3.37 4.32
C GLN A 445 11.17 -2.73 5.51
N LEU A 446 10.55 -1.56 5.31
CA LEU A 446 9.77 -0.88 6.35
C LEU A 446 8.51 -1.65 6.79
N GLU A 447 8.03 -2.62 6.02
CA GLU A 447 6.91 -3.48 6.44
C GLU A 447 7.21 -4.28 7.71
N ASN A 448 8.49 -4.53 7.99
CA ASN A 448 8.92 -5.23 9.20
C ASN A 448 8.83 -4.36 10.47
N SER A 449 8.69 -3.04 10.35
CA SER A 449 8.57 -2.14 11.51
C SER A 449 7.40 -2.50 12.42
N GLY A 450 6.26 -2.93 11.84
CA GLY A 450 5.10 -3.36 12.61
C GLY A 450 5.35 -4.61 13.45
N GLN A 451 6.23 -5.52 12.99
CA GLN A 451 6.62 -6.71 13.76
C GLN A 451 7.45 -6.34 14.99
N TRP A 452 8.37 -5.36 14.86
CA TRP A 452 9.13 -4.84 15.99
C TRP A 452 8.22 -4.15 17.02
N ILE A 453 7.24 -3.37 16.57
CA ILE A 453 6.26 -2.74 17.46
C ILE A 453 5.41 -3.78 18.18
N LEU A 454 4.98 -4.84 17.49
CA LEU A 454 4.26 -5.96 18.09
C LEU A 454 5.11 -6.70 19.13
N LEU A 455 6.38 -6.98 18.82
CA LEU A 455 7.30 -7.63 19.75
C LEU A 455 7.46 -6.78 21.01
N PHE A 456 7.68 -5.47 20.85
CA PHE A 456 7.77 -4.54 21.96
C PHE A 456 6.48 -4.55 22.80
N ALA A 457 5.30 -4.44 22.17
CA ALA A 457 4.01 -4.53 22.86
C ALA A 457 3.81 -5.85 23.61
N THR A 458 4.32 -6.95 23.05
CA THR A 458 4.28 -8.28 23.68
C THR A 458 5.15 -8.30 24.94
N ILE A 459 6.38 -7.81 24.86
CA ILE A 459 7.31 -7.74 25.99
C ILE A 459 6.70 -6.90 27.13
N ILE A 460 6.25 -5.68 26.85
CA ILE A 460 5.68 -4.82 27.90
C ILE A 460 4.42 -5.43 28.51
N THR A 461 3.58 -6.12 27.72
CA THR A 461 2.39 -6.82 28.24
C THR A 461 2.80 -7.97 29.16
N LEU A 462 3.78 -8.79 28.76
CA LEU A 462 4.26 -9.91 29.57
C LEU A 462 4.90 -9.45 30.88
N LEU A 463 5.64 -8.34 30.87
CA LEU A 463 6.19 -7.73 32.08
C LEU A 463 5.08 -7.29 33.05
N LYS A 464 3.98 -6.73 32.54
CA LYS A 464 2.85 -6.35 33.40
C LYS A 464 2.09 -7.56 33.94
N LEU A 465 1.91 -8.60 33.11
CA LEU A 465 1.28 -9.84 33.55
C LEU A 465 2.15 -10.58 34.58
N SER A 466 3.48 -10.54 34.46
CA SER A 466 4.36 -11.20 35.42
C SER A 466 4.31 -10.55 36.81
N GLU A 467 4.24 -9.22 36.88
CA GLU A 467 3.97 -8.50 38.13
C GLU A 467 2.66 -8.98 38.76
N ILE A 468 1.59 -9.12 37.98
CA ILE A 468 0.27 -9.45 38.51
C ILE A 468 0.18 -10.91 38.98
N PHE A 469 0.73 -11.86 38.21
CA PHE A 469 0.58 -13.28 38.50
C PHE A 469 1.67 -13.86 39.41
N LEU A 470 2.86 -13.26 39.46
CA LEU A 470 4.00 -13.79 40.20
C LEU A 470 4.46 -12.92 41.38
N SER A 471 3.84 -11.75 41.62
CA SER A 471 4.20 -10.87 42.75
C SER A 471 4.09 -11.54 44.11
N SER A 472 3.15 -12.46 44.30
CA SER A 472 3.01 -13.24 45.53
C SER A 472 4.18 -14.19 45.79
N SER A 473 4.89 -14.62 44.75
CA SER A 473 5.96 -15.62 44.84
C SER A 473 7.37 -15.03 44.66
N PHE A 474 7.50 -13.93 43.91
CA PHE A 474 8.78 -13.34 43.56
C PHE A 474 8.73 -11.80 43.65
N PRO A 475 9.26 -11.18 44.71
CA PRO A 475 9.22 -9.73 44.90
C PRO A 475 9.90 -8.91 43.78
N PHE A 476 10.89 -9.48 43.09
CA PHE A 476 11.56 -8.83 41.95
C PHE A 476 10.61 -8.51 40.77
N THR A 477 9.46 -9.17 40.68
CA THR A 477 8.46 -8.95 39.61
C THR A 477 7.85 -7.54 39.64
N HIS A 478 7.86 -6.85 40.78
CA HIS A 478 7.45 -5.43 40.86
C HIS A 478 8.41 -4.52 40.09
N VAL A 479 9.71 -4.83 40.07
CA VAL A 479 10.70 -4.09 39.27
C VAL A 479 10.42 -4.29 37.78
N LEU A 480 10.12 -5.52 37.37
CA LEU A 480 9.74 -5.85 35.99
C LEU A 480 8.45 -5.13 35.58
N GLY A 481 7.45 -5.09 36.46
CA GLY A 481 6.21 -4.33 36.28
C GLY A 481 6.45 -2.84 36.06
N SER A 482 7.28 -2.22 36.90
CA SER A 482 7.66 -0.81 36.76
C SER A 482 8.41 -0.53 35.44
N ILE A 483 9.24 -1.46 34.96
CA ILE A 483 9.87 -1.36 33.63
C ILE A 483 8.79 -1.44 32.55
N GLY A 484 7.82 -2.33 32.69
CA GLY A 484 6.65 -2.45 31.81
C GLY A 484 5.83 -1.16 31.75
N ASP A 485 5.57 -0.52 32.88
CA ASP A 485 4.84 0.76 32.97
C ASP A 485 5.63 1.91 32.30
N GLY A 486 6.95 1.94 32.47
CA GLY A 486 7.82 2.87 31.75
C GLY A 486 7.78 2.63 30.23
N GLY A 487 7.87 1.37 29.81
CA GLY A 487 7.75 0.97 28.41
C GLY A 487 6.39 1.33 27.80
N LYS A 488 5.30 1.19 28.56
CA LYS A 488 3.95 1.60 28.14
C LYS A 488 3.85 3.11 27.90
N LYS A 489 4.47 3.94 28.75
CA LYS A 489 4.51 5.39 28.51
C LYS A 489 5.25 5.72 27.20
N ILE A 490 6.35 5.04 26.91
CA ILE A 490 7.07 5.20 25.63
C ILE A 490 6.18 4.76 24.47
N TYR A 491 5.47 3.64 24.61
CA TYR A 491 4.52 3.15 23.62
C TYR A 491 3.44 4.17 23.30
N ASP A 492 2.82 4.78 24.31
CA ASP A 492 1.72 5.74 24.13
C ASP A 492 2.17 6.99 23.37
N VAL A 493 3.41 7.43 23.58
CA VAL A 493 3.97 8.60 22.92
C VAL A 493 4.41 8.26 21.49
N VAL A 494 5.18 7.19 21.32
CA VAL A 494 5.79 6.86 20.03
C VAL A 494 4.77 6.21 19.11
N VAL A 495 4.05 5.20 19.60
CA VAL A 495 3.16 4.38 18.78
C VAL A 495 1.79 5.02 18.66
N ASP A 496 1.12 5.34 19.76
CA ASP A 496 -0.26 5.82 19.72
C ASP A 496 -0.34 7.28 19.25
N LEU A 497 0.48 8.17 19.81
CA LEU A 497 0.44 9.58 19.43
C LEU A 497 1.18 9.87 18.12
N LEU A 498 2.48 9.58 18.04
CA LEU A 498 3.29 9.94 16.86
C LEU A 498 2.95 9.06 15.65
N LEU A 499 3.04 7.73 15.77
CA LEU A 499 2.85 6.87 14.60
C LEU A 499 1.37 6.69 14.22
N ALA A 500 0.45 6.44 15.17
CA ALA A 500 -0.96 6.23 14.84
C ALA A 500 -1.71 7.55 14.60
N GLY A 501 -1.46 8.57 15.44
CA GLY A 501 -2.05 9.91 15.28
C GLY A 501 -1.44 10.68 14.10
N VAL A 502 -0.18 11.09 14.23
CA VAL A 502 0.48 12.00 13.28
C VAL A 502 0.79 11.32 11.94
N VAL A 503 1.50 10.19 11.96
CA VAL A 503 1.84 9.47 10.74
C VAL A 503 0.62 8.74 10.18
N GLY A 504 -0.25 8.21 11.03
CA GLY A 504 -1.42 7.47 10.59
C GLY A 504 -2.39 8.34 9.82
N VAL A 505 -3.09 9.28 10.48
CA VAL A 505 -4.10 10.11 9.80
C VAL A 505 -3.44 11.16 8.91
N GLY A 506 -2.37 11.78 9.41
CA GLY A 506 -1.71 12.89 8.72
C GLY A 506 -1.02 12.48 7.41
N ALA A 507 -0.35 11.32 7.39
CA ALA A 507 0.30 10.87 6.17
C ALA A 507 -0.66 10.28 5.14
N TYR A 508 -1.98 10.18 5.35
CA TYR A 508 -2.91 9.71 4.32
C TYR A 508 -2.86 10.57 3.06
N PHE A 509 -2.73 11.88 3.24
CA PHE A 509 -2.61 12.83 2.12
C PHE A 509 -1.27 12.69 1.39
N PHE A 510 -0.23 12.23 2.09
CA PHE A 510 1.12 12.08 1.60
C PHE A 510 1.40 10.67 1.01
N LEU A 511 1.19 9.57 1.74
CA LEU A 511 1.67 8.21 1.46
C LEU A 511 0.58 7.14 1.28
N SER A 512 -0.70 7.54 1.11
CA SER A 512 -1.90 6.67 0.99
C SER A 512 -2.60 6.34 2.31
N GLY A 513 -3.92 6.10 2.23
CA GLY A 513 -4.81 5.80 3.34
C GLY A 513 -4.45 4.59 4.21
N ARG A 514 -3.56 3.69 3.76
CA ARG A 514 -3.18 2.50 4.55
C ARG A 514 -1.71 2.50 5.01
N VAL A 515 -1.05 3.67 5.01
CA VAL A 515 0.36 3.81 5.44
C VAL A 515 0.58 3.29 6.86
N TRP A 516 -0.29 3.65 7.83
CA TRP A 516 -0.27 3.09 9.19
C TRP A 516 -0.43 1.57 9.19
N CYS A 517 -1.44 1.07 8.49
CA CYS A 517 -1.76 -0.36 8.45
C CYS A 517 -0.65 -1.21 7.83
N ARG A 518 0.11 -0.65 6.88
CA ARG A 518 1.20 -1.36 6.20
C ARG A 518 2.48 -1.42 7.02
N PHE A 519 2.86 -0.29 7.62
CA PHE A 519 4.20 -0.14 8.20
C PHE A 519 4.23 -0.26 9.72
N PHE A 520 3.26 0.30 10.43
CA PHE A 520 3.41 0.55 11.87
C PHE A 520 2.33 -0.10 12.74
N CYS A 521 1.19 -0.50 12.16
CA CYS A 521 0.09 -1.07 12.93
C CYS A 521 0.47 -2.44 13.52
N PRO A 522 0.56 -2.57 14.86
CA PRO A 522 0.97 -3.81 15.49
C PRO A 522 -0.10 -4.89 15.39
N LEU A 523 -1.37 -4.52 15.34
CA LEU A 523 -2.45 -5.47 15.04
C LEU A 523 -2.33 -6.02 13.62
N SER A 524 -1.96 -5.19 12.63
CA SER A 524 -1.72 -5.66 11.26
C SER A 524 -0.57 -6.68 11.20
N ALA A 525 0.48 -6.46 12.00
CA ALA A 525 1.60 -7.37 12.16
C ALA A 525 1.18 -8.71 12.80
N LEU A 526 0.32 -8.68 13.82
CA LEU A 526 -0.26 -9.88 14.43
C LEU A 526 -1.11 -10.65 13.39
N MET A 527 -1.88 -9.93 12.59
CA MET A 527 -2.67 -10.52 11.50
C MET A 527 -1.80 -11.14 10.39
N HIS A 528 -0.53 -10.76 10.24
CA HIS A 528 0.38 -11.46 9.31
C HIS A 528 0.65 -12.89 9.75
N ILE A 529 0.64 -13.15 11.07
CA ILE A 529 0.79 -14.49 11.63
C ILE A 529 -0.47 -15.29 11.32
N TYR A 530 -1.65 -14.73 11.60
CA TYR A 530 -2.94 -15.40 11.35
C TYR A 530 -3.20 -15.65 9.86
N ALA A 531 -2.85 -14.69 8.99
CA ALA A 531 -3.13 -14.77 7.57
C ALA A 531 -2.40 -15.93 6.87
N ARG A 532 -1.27 -16.42 7.41
CA ARG A 532 -0.55 -17.60 6.88
C ARG A 532 -1.41 -18.87 6.87
N PHE A 533 -2.36 -18.96 7.79
CA PHE A 533 -3.26 -20.11 7.93
C PHE A 533 -4.61 -19.88 7.22
N SER A 534 -4.82 -18.73 6.58
CA SER A 534 -6.10 -18.38 5.96
C SER A 534 -6.36 -19.19 4.69
N LYS A 535 -7.54 -19.81 4.59
CA LYS A 535 -8.01 -20.52 3.39
C LYS A 535 -8.51 -19.58 2.29
N PHE A 536 -9.02 -18.41 2.67
CA PHE A 536 -9.58 -17.48 1.71
C PHE A 536 -8.44 -16.75 0.96
N ARG A 537 -8.50 -16.63 -0.37
CA ARG A 537 -7.48 -15.94 -1.19
C ARG A 537 -8.14 -15.22 -2.38
N ILE A 538 -7.37 -14.36 -3.05
CA ILE A 538 -7.77 -13.81 -4.35
C ILE A 538 -7.08 -14.66 -5.41
N PHE A 539 -7.86 -15.39 -6.21
CA PHE A 539 -7.37 -16.21 -7.31
C PHE A 539 -7.22 -15.37 -8.57
N SER A 540 -6.37 -15.85 -9.48
CA SER A 540 -6.12 -15.19 -10.74
C SER A 540 -6.19 -16.17 -11.90
N GLU A 541 -6.90 -15.79 -12.95
CA GLU A 541 -6.95 -16.54 -14.19
C GLU A 541 -5.92 -16.00 -15.18
N LYS A 542 -4.73 -16.64 -15.22
CA LYS A 542 -3.57 -16.24 -16.04
C LYS A 542 -3.96 -15.94 -17.49
N LYS A 543 -4.85 -16.75 -18.08
CA LYS A 543 -5.32 -16.63 -19.47
C LYS A 543 -5.94 -15.27 -19.78
N ARG A 544 -6.70 -14.68 -18.84
CA ARG A 544 -7.41 -13.42 -19.03
C ARG A 544 -6.57 -12.18 -18.73
N CYS A 545 -5.35 -12.35 -18.21
CA CYS A 545 -4.50 -11.25 -17.77
C CYS A 545 -3.80 -10.56 -18.95
N ILE A 546 -4.07 -9.27 -19.13
CA ILE A 546 -3.44 -8.42 -20.16
C ILE A 546 -2.26 -7.58 -19.63
N SER A 547 -1.85 -7.80 -18.37
CA SER A 547 -0.73 -7.09 -17.73
C SER A 547 -0.84 -5.55 -17.83
N CYS A 548 -2.02 -5.00 -17.54
CA CYS A 548 -2.33 -3.56 -17.62
C CYS A 548 -1.97 -2.75 -16.36
N ASN A 549 -1.53 -3.42 -15.29
CA ASN A 549 -1.10 -2.83 -14.00
C ASN A 549 -2.18 -2.09 -13.17
N ILE A 550 -3.45 -2.06 -13.59
CA ILE A 550 -4.51 -1.36 -12.85
C ILE A 550 -4.68 -1.94 -11.44
N CYS A 551 -4.63 -3.26 -11.30
CA CYS A 551 -4.80 -3.95 -10.01
C CYS A 551 -3.71 -3.58 -8.98
N THR A 552 -2.45 -3.47 -9.40
CA THR A 552 -1.34 -2.99 -8.56
C THR A 552 -1.51 -1.51 -8.22
N LYS A 553 -1.87 -0.69 -9.21
CA LYS A 553 -2.06 0.76 -9.05
C LYS A 553 -3.12 1.12 -8.01
N VAL A 554 -4.22 0.36 -7.94
CA VAL A 554 -5.32 0.62 -7.00
C VAL A 554 -5.12 -0.05 -5.63
N CYS A 555 -4.03 -0.80 -5.44
CA CYS A 555 -3.79 -1.52 -4.19
C CYS A 555 -3.40 -0.54 -3.07
N HIS A 556 -4.26 -0.40 -2.07
CA HIS A 556 -3.99 0.44 -0.90
C HIS A 556 -2.75 0.00 -0.12
N GLN A 557 -2.36 -1.27 -0.22
CA GLN A 557 -1.18 -1.83 0.46
C GLN A 557 0.08 -1.79 -0.41
N GLY A 558 -0.01 -1.29 -1.65
CA GLY A 558 1.16 -1.19 -2.54
C GLY A 558 1.71 -2.54 -3.03
N ILE A 559 0.89 -3.60 -2.95
CA ILE A 559 1.26 -4.95 -3.39
C ILE A 559 1.30 -4.97 -4.91
N ASP A 560 2.32 -5.61 -5.49
CA ASP A 560 2.39 -5.87 -6.93
C ASP A 560 1.42 -6.99 -7.35
N VAL A 561 0.13 -6.65 -7.41
CA VAL A 561 -0.95 -7.58 -7.72
C VAL A 561 -0.79 -8.22 -9.10
N MET A 562 -0.31 -7.45 -10.08
CA MET A 562 -0.14 -7.89 -11.45
C MET A 562 0.86 -9.05 -11.58
N SER A 563 1.93 -9.05 -10.77
CA SER A 563 2.95 -10.12 -10.76
C SER A 563 2.44 -11.46 -10.21
N TYR A 564 1.37 -11.46 -9.40
CA TYR A 564 0.68 -12.71 -9.05
C TYR A 564 -0.26 -13.13 -10.18
N ALA A 565 -1.03 -12.16 -10.70
CA ALA A 565 -2.01 -12.40 -11.75
C ALA A 565 -1.40 -12.94 -13.05
N ASN A 566 -0.24 -12.42 -13.45
CA ASN A 566 0.47 -12.86 -14.65
C ASN A 566 1.12 -14.24 -14.48
N LYS A 567 1.34 -14.72 -13.25
CA LYS A 567 1.83 -16.07 -12.96
C LYS A 567 0.70 -17.07 -12.76
N GLY A 568 -0.54 -16.60 -12.61
CA GLY A 568 -1.67 -17.46 -12.23
C GLY A 568 -1.59 -17.93 -10.77
N LEU A 569 -0.82 -17.22 -9.93
CA LEU A 569 -0.70 -17.56 -8.52
C LEU A 569 -1.83 -16.92 -7.72
N PRO A 570 -2.34 -17.58 -6.68
CA PRO A 570 -3.22 -16.93 -5.72
C PRO A 570 -2.46 -15.80 -5.02
N MET A 571 -3.18 -14.73 -4.70
CA MET A 571 -2.64 -13.59 -3.97
C MET A 571 -2.30 -14.01 -2.53
N ASP A 572 -1.04 -14.38 -2.32
CA ASP A 572 -0.54 -14.87 -1.04
C ASP A 572 0.47 -13.89 -0.43
N ASN A 573 0.05 -12.64 -0.32
CA ASN A 573 0.82 -11.61 0.37
C ASN A 573 0.15 -11.29 1.71
N VAL A 574 0.92 -11.39 2.81
CA VAL A 574 0.43 -11.18 4.18
C VAL A 574 -0.15 -9.77 4.41
N GLN A 575 0.30 -8.77 3.66
CA GLN A 575 -0.22 -7.40 3.73
C GLN A 575 -1.62 -7.27 3.13
N CYS A 576 -2.07 -8.25 2.33
CA CYS A 576 -3.34 -8.14 1.62
C CYS A 576 -4.53 -8.10 2.60
N VAL A 577 -5.18 -6.94 2.69
CA VAL A 577 -6.41 -6.73 3.47
C VAL A 577 -7.68 -7.05 2.71
N ARG A 578 -7.58 -7.57 1.48
CA ARG A 578 -8.71 -8.09 0.70
C ARG A 578 -9.86 -7.09 0.54
N CYS A 579 -9.55 -5.80 0.37
CA CYS A 579 -10.52 -4.72 0.24
C CYS A 579 -11.28 -4.68 -1.11
N SER A 580 -11.18 -5.73 -1.93
CA SER A 580 -11.75 -5.87 -3.29
C SER A 580 -11.33 -4.84 -4.35
N ALA A 581 -10.50 -3.86 -4.02
CA ALA A 581 -10.13 -2.80 -4.97
C ALA A 581 -9.52 -3.35 -6.27
N CYS A 582 -8.60 -4.31 -6.17
CA CYS A 582 -7.99 -4.93 -7.35
C CYS A 582 -8.97 -5.77 -8.17
N VAL A 583 -9.93 -6.44 -7.52
CA VAL A 583 -10.98 -7.25 -8.16
C VAL A 583 -11.94 -6.36 -8.94
N VAL A 584 -12.45 -5.31 -8.30
CA VAL A 584 -13.47 -4.40 -8.88
C VAL A 584 -12.91 -3.58 -10.05
N ASN A 585 -11.64 -3.18 -10.00
CA ASN A 585 -11.05 -2.34 -11.06
C ASN A 585 -10.35 -3.17 -12.14
N CYS A 586 -10.44 -4.51 -12.13
CA CYS A 586 -9.83 -5.33 -13.17
C CYS A 586 -10.70 -5.27 -14.45
N PRO A 587 -10.19 -4.72 -15.58
CA PRO A 587 -11.00 -4.55 -16.78
C PRO A 587 -11.40 -5.88 -17.45
N THR A 588 -10.61 -6.94 -17.23
CA THR A 588 -10.84 -8.27 -17.82
C THR A 588 -11.34 -9.31 -16.79
N ASN A 589 -11.72 -8.87 -15.59
CA ASN A 589 -12.26 -9.72 -14.51
C ASN A 589 -11.36 -10.93 -14.15
N VAL A 590 -10.05 -10.77 -14.21
CA VAL A 590 -9.04 -11.83 -13.94
C VAL A 590 -9.03 -12.30 -12.49
N LEU A 591 -9.39 -11.40 -11.57
CA LEU A 591 -9.23 -11.60 -10.14
C LEU A 591 -10.59 -11.93 -9.52
N SER A 592 -10.64 -12.96 -8.68
CA SER A 592 -11.85 -13.37 -7.96
C SER A 592 -11.51 -13.80 -6.54
N PHE A 593 -12.47 -13.65 -5.63
CA PHE A 593 -12.35 -14.21 -4.29
C PHE A 593 -12.69 -15.69 -4.30
N GLY A 594 -11.97 -16.48 -3.51
CA GLY A 594 -12.26 -17.91 -3.34
C GLY A 594 -11.57 -18.50 -2.11
N GLU A 595 -11.72 -19.81 -1.93
CA GLU A 595 -11.05 -20.58 -0.88
C GLU A 595 -10.08 -21.59 -1.51
N THR A 596 -8.91 -21.77 -0.89
CA THR A 596 -8.01 -22.87 -1.22
C THR A 596 -8.68 -24.18 -0.85
N LYS A 597 -8.78 -25.09 -1.83
CA LYS A 597 -9.29 -26.44 -1.61
C LYS A 597 -8.44 -27.20 -0.60
#